data_AF-A0A9P1FF18-F1
#
_entry.id   AF-A0A9P1FF18-F1
#
_cell.length_a   1.000
_cell.length_b   1.000
_cell.length_c   1.000
_cell.angle_alpha   90.00
_cell.angle_beta   90.00
_cell.angle_gamma   90.00
#
_symmetry.space_group_name_H-M   'P 1'
#
loop_
_entity.id
_entity.type
_entity.pdbx_description
1 polymer ?
#
loop_
_entity_poly.entity_id
_entity_poly.type
_entity_poly.pdbx_seq_one_letter_code
_entity_poly.pdbx_strand_id
1 'polypeptide(L)'
;ASVFAETAETGGPGSGHRSRGRAHSAHPPFEAESFSSRLLRLEQQRAVDLQQLREELKKQILEDLKPELQGASPDGLGSDEQNDANVDDVSGFSTEQQQCIASYVEEVQALLPRYHLQSRRFGGISKATKAKAAPVLGAGFGSTATRSLAVFGRQLGLKVHHFDPLDSPKWSDLDLRLNTSCSERHQLNQVNFSELLHETGSDVFLDTPMAELFLDFFAASPSSKVILTLRDSKQWALRRLKNFADAPVPVQSSCGHRLDSLSVEAAAQLFESHQKLVRCVVPPKQLLEVNVFDGALNSTKIARFLGVKPDFYVPFPRVASHFGFETWHRGSIR
;
A
#
# COMPACT_ATOMS: atom_id res chain seq x y z
N ALA A 1 -25.94 -21.32 -45.94
CA ALA A 1 -27.38 -21.53 -46.16
C ALA A 1 -28.13 -20.67 -45.15
N SER A 2 -29.08 -19.84 -45.63
CA SER A 2 -29.96 -18.87 -44.92
C SER A 2 -29.25 -17.67 -44.28
N VAL A 3 -29.25 -16.43 -44.79
CA VAL A 3 -30.29 -15.50 -45.34
C VAL A 3 -31.19 -14.88 -44.25
N PHE A 4 -30.96 -13.59 -43.98
CA PHE A 4 -31.89 -12.56 -43.49
C PHE A 4 -31.38 -11.24 -44.12
N ALA A 5 -31.94 -10.76 -45.24
CA ALA A 5 -33.18 -9.98 -45.40
C ALA A 5 -33.05 -8.55 -44.83
N GLU A 6 -32.57 -7.68 -45.71
CA GLU A 6 -32.45 -6.23 -45.62
C GLU A 6 -33.73 -5.61 -46.22
N THR A 7 -34.37 -4.68 -45.53
CA THR A 7 -35.50 -3.90 -46.07
C THR A 7 -35.06 -2.46 -46.34
N ALA A 8 -35.23 -2.06 -47.59
CA ALA A 8 -35.07 -0.71 -48.10
C ALA A 8 -36.33 0.13 -47.87
N GLU A 9 -36.17 1.43 -47.64
CA GLU A 9 -37.19 2.45 -47.92
C GLU A 9 -36.60 3.57 -48.78
N THR A 10 -37.21 3.72 -49.95
CA THR A 10 -37.23 4.86 -50.88
C THR A 10 -38.00 6.03 -50.23
N GLY A 11 -37.61 7.30 -50.29
CA GLY A 11 -37.44 8.14 -51.49
C GLY A 11 -38.37 9.36 -51.38
N GLY A 12 -37.91 10.56 -51.76
CA GLY A 12 -38.77 11.74 -51.85
C GLY A 12 -38.04 13.08 -52.01
N PRO A 13 -38.12 13.74 -53.18
CA PRO A 13 -37.57 15.08 -53.42
C PRO A 13 -38.65 16.17 -53.26
N GLY A 14 -38.30 17.38 -52.82
CA GLY A 14 -39.31 18.43 -52.68
C GLY A 14 -38.82 19.84 -52.34
N SER A 15 -38.75 20.66 -53.40
CA SER A 15 -39.11 22.09 -53.45
C SER A 15 -38.37 23.11 -52.57
N GLY A 16 -37.73 24.06 -53.26
CA GLY A 16 -37.20 25.29 -52.69
C GLY A 16 -38.26 26.32 -52.34
N HIS A 17 -37.93 27.15 -51.35
CA HIS A 17 -38.56 28.44 -51.12
C HIS A 17 -37.52 29.48 -50.72
N ARG A 18 -37.49 30.57 -51.49
CA ARG A 18 -36.79 31.82 -51.15
C ARG A 18 -37.54 32.52 -50.03
N SER A 19 -36.85 32.86 -48.96
CA SER A 19 -37.30 33.93 -48.05
C SER A 19 -36.12 34.74 -47.53
N ARG A 20 -36.36 36.06 -47.53
CA ARG A 20 -35.43 37.16 -47.32
C ARG A 20 -34.94 37.25 -45.88
N GLY A 21 -33.65 37.60 -45.74
CA GLY A 21 -33.11 38.63 -44.85
C GLY A 21 -33.64 38.75 -43.43
N ARG A 22 -32.85 38.27 -42.46
CA ARG A 22 -32.65 38.96 -41.18
C ARG A 22 -31.26 38.63 -40.64
N ALA A 23 -30.40 39.64 -40.55
CA ALA A 23 -29.11 39.53 -39.89
C ALA A 23 -29.36 39.31 -38.39
N HIS A 24 -29.29 38.05 -37.96
CA HIS A 24 -29.18 37.71 -36.55
C HIS A 24 -27.70 37.68 -36.20
N SER A 25 -27.34 38.50 -35.21
CA SER A 25 -26.02 38.51 -34.56
C SER A 25 -25.57 37.08 -34.29
N ALA A 26 -24.44 36.69 -34.87
CA ALA A 26 -23.80 35.41 -34.62
C ALA A 26 -23.40 35.35 -33.15
N HIS A 27 -24.22 34.72 -32.32
CA HIS A 27 -23.75 34.25 -31.03
C HIS A 27 -22.71 33.16 -31.30
N PRO A 28 -21.51 33.25 -30.69
CA PRO A 28 -20.50 32.22 -30.86
C PRO A 28 -21.09 30.87 -30.44
N PRO A 29 -20.75 29.78 -31.14
CA PRO A 29 -21.23 28.45 -30.77
C PRO A 29 -20.80 28.19 -29.33
N PHE A 30 -21.79 27.97 -28.46
CA PHE A 30 -21.55 27.47 -27.11
C PHE A 30 -20.98 26.06 -27.29
N GLU A 31 -19.65 25.93 -27.23
CA GLU A 31 -19.00 24.63 -27.19
C GLU A 31 -19.49 23.92 -25.93
N ALA A 32 -20.43 22.99 -26.12
CA ALA A 32 -20.91 22.13 -25.07
C ALA A 32 -19.78 21.16 -24.71
N GLU A 33 -18.89 21.62 -23.83
CA GLU A 33 -17.93 20.73 -23.19
C GLU A 33 -18.66 19.55 -22.57
N SER A 34 -18.20 18.36 -22.90
CA SER A 34 -18.79 17.15 -22.35
C SER A 34 -18.72 17.18 -20.82
N PHE A 35 -19.75 16.64 -20.17
CA PHE A 35 -19.77 16.48 -18.72
C PHE A 35 -18.51 15.77 -18.20
N SER A 36 -17.99 14.80 -18.98
CA SER A 36 -16.75 14.08 -18.68
C SER A 36 -15.51 15.00 -18.65
N SER A 37 -15.41 15.94 -19.60
CA SER A 37 -14.29 16.92 -19.65
C SER A 37 -14.33 17.94 -18.51
N ARG A 38 -15.53 18.28 -18.01
CA ARG A 38 -15.69 19.13 -16.82
C ARG A 38 -15.32 18.39 -15.54
N LEU A 39 -15.78 17.14 -15.41
CA LEU A 39 -15.45 16.31 -14.25
C LEU A 39 -13.93 16.07 -14.14
N LEU A 40 -13.27 15.74 -15.26
CA LEU A 40 -11.82 15.53 -15.28
C LEU A 40 -11.04 16.78 -14.85
N ARG A 41 -11.46 17.98 -15.27
CA ARG A 41 -10.81 19.23 -14.84
C ARG A 41 -11.04 19.56 -13.38
N LEU A 42 -12.24 19.27 -12.84
CA LEU A 42 -12.50 19.43 -11.42
C LEU A 42 -11.65 18.48 -10.57
N GLU A 43 -11.45 17.24 -11.04
CA GLU A 43 -10.56 16.28 -10.38
C GLU A 43 -9.09 16.73 -10.44
N GLN A 44 -8.63 17.21 -11.61
CA GLN A 44 -7.29 17.76 -11.77
C GLN A 44 -7.07 18.99 -10.86
N GLN A 45 -8.04 19.90 -10.81
CA GLN A 45 -7.97 21.08 -9.96
C GLN A 45 -7.92 20.68 -8.48
N ARG A 46 -8.79 19.75 -8.04
CA ARG A 46 -8.79 19.25 -6.66
C ARG A 46 -7.46 18.60 -6.28
N ALA A 47 -6.80 17.90 -7.21
CA ALA A 47 -5.48 17.33 -6.96
C ALA A 47 -4.40 18.41 -6.78
N VAL A 48 -4.43 19.48 -7.59
CA VAL A 48 -3.54 20.64 -7.45
C VAL A 48 -3.77 21.36 -6.12
N ASP A 49 -5.03 21.60 -5.75
CA ASP A 49 -5.39 22.28 -4.50
C ASP A 49 -4.92 21.47 -3.27
N LEU A 50 -5.10 20.14 -3.28
CA LEU A 50 -4.61 19.27 -2.22
C LEU A 50 -3.08 19.25 -2.11
N GLN A 51 -2.37 19.34 -3.23
CA GLN A 51 -0.91 19.42 -3.22
C GLN A 51 -0.43 20.76 -2.65
N GLN A 52 -1.06 21.87 -3.01
CA GLN A 52 -0.76 23.17 -2.42
C GLN A 52 -1.00 23.18 -0.91
N LEU A 53 -2.13 22.64 -0.44
CA LEU A 53 -2.45 22.56 0.98
C LEU A 53 -1.41 21.75 1.77
N ARG A 54 -0.90 20.66 1.19
CA ARG A 54 0.16 19.84 1.81
C ARG A 54 1.47 20.61 1.98
N GLU A 55 1.89 21.36 0.97
CA GLU A 55 3.11 22.17 1.05
C GLU A 55 2.97 23.35 2.03
N GLU A 56 1.79 23.98 2.10
CA GLU A 56 1.49 25.01 3.11
C GLU A 56 1.53 24.43 4.53
N LEU A 57 0.92 23.27 4.76
CA LEU A 57 0.95 22.60 6.06
C LEU A 57 2.39 22.20 6.46
N LYS A 58 3.18 21.70 5.53
CA LYS A 58 4.59 21.36 5.77
C LYS A 58 5.40 22.59 6.16
N LYS A 59 5.18 23.73 5.50
CA LYS A 59 5.82 24.99 5.85
C LYS A 59 5.41 25.48 7.25
N GLN A 60 4.13 25.35 7.59
CA GLN A 60 3.63 25.72 8.92
C GLN A 60 4.29 24.87 10.02
N ILE A 61 4.33 23.55 9.86
CA ILE A 61 4.98 22.63 10.80
C ILE A 61 6.46 22.98 10.98
N LEU A 62 7.17 23.30 9.90
CA LEU A 62 8.59 23.69 9.98
C LEU A 62 8.83 25.00 10.73
N GLU A 63 7.95 26.00 10.58
CA GLU A 63 8.06 27.24 11.34
C GLU A 63 7.70 27.03 12.83
N ASP A 64 6.73 26.16 13.13
CA ASP A 64 6.34 25.84 14.52
C ASP A 64 7.45 25.07 15.27
N LEU A 65 8.27 24.26 14.58
CA LEU A 65 9.40 23.52 15.18
C LEU A 65 10.70 24.34 15.33
N LYS A 66 10.78 25.49 14.66
CA LYS A 66 11.97 26.35 14.63
C LYS A 66 12.43 26.87 16.02
N PRO A 67 11.54 27.21 16.98
CA PRO A 67 11.95 27.65 18.31
C PRO A 67 12.60 26.55 19.14
N GLU A 68 12.17 25.29 18.98
CA GLU A 68 12.71 24.15 19.73
C GLU A 68 14.14 23.82 19.30
N LEU A 69 14.45 23.99 18.01
CA LEU A 69 15.79 23.76 17.46
C LEU A 69 16.82 24.83 17.87
N GLN A 70 16.38 26.04 18.25
CA GLN A 70 17.27 27.14 18.65
C GLN A 70 17.58 27.15 20.16
N GLY A 71 16.90 26.32 20.97
CA GLY A 71 17.09 26.23 22.42
C GLY A 71 18.01 25.10 22.89
N ALA A 72 18.45 24.20 22.01
CA ALA A 72 19.34 23.10 22.36
C ALA A 72 20.80 23.56 22.40
N SER A 73 21.31 23.87 23.60
CA SER A 73 22.73 24.15 23.83
C SER A 73 23.57 22.87 23.62
N PRO A 74 24.76 22.93 22.98
CA PRO A 74 25.56 21.74 22.62
C PRO A 74 26.31 21.09 23.80
N ASP A 75 26.30 21.68 24.99
CA ASP A 75 27.29 21.40 26.05
C ASP A 75 26.92 20.24 27.00
N GLY A 76 26.17 19.24 26.52
CA GLY A 76 25.61 18.17 27.36
C GLY A 76 25.86 16.75 26.87
N LEU A 77 26.93 16.48 26.11
CA LEU A 77 27.30 15.11 25.75
C LEU A 77 28.17 14.49 26.85
N GLY A 78 27.51 14.07 27.93
CA GLY A 78 28.08 13.14 28.90
C GLY A 78 28.29 11.78 28.24
N SER A 79 29.53 11.31 28.24
CA SER A 79 29.92 9.96 27.84
C SER A 79 29.46 8.95 28.90
N ASP A 80 28.19 8.57 28.87
CA ASP A 80 27.72 7.39 29.59
C ASP A 80 28.08 6.15 28.75
N GLU A 81 29.33 5.75 28.88
CA GLU A 81 29.83 4.44 28.47
C GLU A 81 29.19 3.34 29.34
N GLN A 82 28.51 2.42 28.65
CA GLN A 82 28.51 0.99 28.91
C GLN A 82 27.86 0.50 30.21
N ASN A 83 26.57 0.17 30.09
CA ASN A 83 26.02 -1.04 30.67
C ASN A 83 25.42 -1.90 29.56
N ASP A 84 26.31 -2.53 28.76
CA ASP A 84 25.99 -3.57 27.76
C ASP A 84 25.68 -4.91 28.44
N ALA A 85 24.71 -4.93 29.35
CA ALA A 85 24.26 -6.15 29.99
C ALA A 85 23.05 -6.73 29.23
N ASN A 86 23.32 -7.76 28.41
CA ASN A 86 22.34 -8.69 27.81
C ASN A 86 21.25 -8.06 26.93
N VAL A 87 21.64 -7.47 25.80
CA VAL A 87 20.73 -7.11 24.69
C VAL A 87 20.50 -8.31 23.75
N ASP A 88 20.59 -9.55 24.25
CA ASP A 88 20.67 -10.73 23.39
C ASP A 88 19.31 -11.36 23.01
N ASP A 89 18.17 -10.85 23.49
CA ASP A 89 16.86 -11.44 23.15
C ASP A 89 15.72 -10.42 23.04
N VAL A 90 15.95 -9.32 22.33
CA VAL A 90 14.91 -8.26 22.18
C VAL A 90 14.05 -8.45 20.94
N SER A 91 14.38 -9.39 20.06
CA SER A 91 13.79 -9.47 18.71
C SER A 91 12.61 -10.44 18.58
N GLY A 92 12.40 -11.36 19.54
CA GLY A 92 11.36 -12.39 19.45
C GLY A 92 11.52 -13.37 18.28
N PHE A 93 12.63 -13.26 17.53
CA PHE A 93 12.98 -14.09 16.38
C PHE A 93 14.01 -15.16 16.80
N SER A 94 13.88 -16.37 16.25
CA SER A 94 14.87 -17.44 16.44
C SER A 94 16.22 -17.08 15.81
N THR A 95 17.28 -17.81 16.17
CA THR A 95 18.61 -17.64 15.59
C THR A 95 18.60 -17.73 14.06
N GLU A 96 17.83 -18.67 13.50
CA GLU A 96 17.70 -18.83 12.04
C GLU A 96 17.00 -17.62 11.41
N GLN A 97 15.95 -17.11 12.05
CA GLN A 97 15.24 -15.92 11.57
C GLN A 97 16.13 -14.67 11.65
N GLN A 98 16.96 -14.54 12.68
CA GLN A 98 17.94 -13.46 12.79
C GLN A 98 18.99 -13.53 11.67
N GLN A 99 19.44 -14.73 11.27
CA GLN A 99 20.32 -14.90 10.12
C GLN A 99 19.65 -14.48 8.81
N CYS A 100 18.37 -14.80 8.63
CA CYS A 100 17.57 -14.32 7.49
C CYS A 100 17.53 -12.78 7.44
N ILE A 101 17.29 -12.14 8.58
CA ILE A 101 17.24 -10.67 8.69
C ILE A 101 18.61 -10.06 8.39
N ALA A 102 19.69 -10.63 8.92
CA ALA A 102 21.06 -10.15 8.68
C ALA A 102 21.44 -10.23 7.19
N SER A 103 21.17 -11.37 6.54
CA SER A 103 21.40 -11.55 5.10
C SER A 103 20.59 -10.55 4.25
N TYR A 104 19.32 -10.33 4.62
CA TYR A 104 18.50 -9.32 3.97
C TYR A 104 19.07 -7.89 4.14
N VAL A 105 19.55 -7.52 5.34
CA VAL A 105 20.17 -6.22 5.58
C VAL A 105 21.40 -6.03 4.71
N GLU A 106 22.25 -7.05 4.57
CA GLU A 106 23.43 -7.01 3.70
C GLU A 106 23.04 -6.78 2.23
N GLU A 107 22.06 -7.54 1.71
CA GLU A 107 21.56 -7.36 0.33
C GLU A 107 21.02 -5.94 0.10
N VAL A 108 20.28 -5.37 1.05
CA VAL A 108 19.73 -4.02 0.95
C VAL A 108 20.84 -2.96 1.05
N GLN A 109 21.82 -3.14 1.94
CA GLN A 109 22.94 -2.21 2.12
C GLN A 109 23.81 -2.08 0.87
N ALA A 110 23.91 -3.14 0.06
CA ALA A 110 24.61 -3.08 -1.22
C ALA A 110 23.98 -2.06 -2.20
N LEU A 111 22.68 -1.79 -2.08
CA LEU A 111 21.94 -0.82 -2.90
C LEU A 111 21.66 0.50 -2.16
N LEU A 112 21.52 0.45 -0.84
CA LEU A 112 21.22 1.56 0.05
C LEU A 112 22.25 1.61 1.19
N PRO A 113 23.46 2.18 0.98
CA PRO A 113 24.56 2.06 1.95
C PRO A 113 24.29 2.63 3.36
N ARG A 114 23.30 3.53 3.49
CA ARG A 114 22.89 4.11 4.79
C ARG A 114 21.74 3.36 5.46
N TYR A 115 21.29 2.26 4.86
CA TYR A 115 20.25 1.42 5.42
C TYR A 115 20.82 0.54 6.55
N HIS A 116 20.08 0.38 7.65
CA HIS A 116 20.50 -0.43 8.79
C HIS A 116 19.30 -0.77 9.68
N LEU A 117 19.24 -1.96 10.28
CA LEU A 117 18.17 -2.37 11.20
C LEU A 117 18.67 -2.66 12.62
N GLN A 118 19.96 -2.45 12.91
CA GLN A 118 20.63 -2.85 14.16
C GLN A 118 20.01 -2.20 15.41
N SER A 119 19.45 -0.99 15.30
CA SER A 119 18.80 -0.29 16.41
C SER A 119 17.32 -0.65 16.59
N ARG A 120 16.81 -1.62 15.82
CA ARG A 120 15.40 -2.00 15.86
C ARG A 120 15.10 -2.98 16.98
N ARG A 121 14.02 -2.69 17.68
CA ARG A 121 13.28 -3.66 18.49
C ARG A 121 12.03 -4.05 17.70
N PHE A 122 12.07 -5.21 17.05
CA PHE A 122 10.94 -5.67 16.26
C PHE A 122 9.72 -5.94 17.15
N GLY A 123 8.57 -5.41 16.74
CA GLY A 123 7.34 -5.41 17.54
C GLY A 123 7.26 -4.25 18.54
N GLY A 124 8.28 -3.38 18.58
CA GLY A 124 8.32 -2.19 19.43
C GLY A 124 8.14 -2.51 20.91
N ILE A 125 7.19 -1.83 21.58
CA ILE A 125 6.88 -2.08 22.99
C ILE A 125 5.85 -3.19 23.19
N SER A 126 5.45 -3.88 22.12
CA SER A 126 4.45 -4.93 22.22
C SER A 126 4.88 -6.03 23.16
N LYS A 127 3.95 -6.42 24.02
CA LYS A 127 4.00 -7.70 24.69
C LYS A 127 3.39 -8.71 23.72
N ALA A 128 4.02 -9.87 23.56
CA ALA A 128 3.43 -10.97 22.83
C ALA A 128 2.09 -11.31 23.50
N THR A 129 0.98 -10.95 22.86
CA THR A 129 -0.35 -11.27 23.36
C THR A 129 -0.80 -12.57 22.75
N LYS A 130 -1.27 -13.51 23.57
CA LYS A 130 -2.02 -14.66 23.07
C LYS A 130 -3.40 -14.15 22.64
N ALA A 131 -3.46 -13.57 21.44
CA ALA A 131 -4.71 -13.28 20.77
C ALA A 131 -5.61 -14.52 20.79
N LYS A 132 -6.93 -14.34 20.97
CA LYS A 132 -7.89 -15.45 20.85
C LYS A 132 -7.80 -16.12 19.47
N ALA A 133 -7.51 -15.34 18.44
CA ALA A 133 -7.14 -15.78 17.10
C ALA A 133 -6.08 -14.84 16.54
N ALA A 134 -5.02 -15.38 15.96
CA ALA A 134 -4.00 -14.56 15.29
C ALA A 134 -4.52 -14.11 13.92
N PRO A 135 -4.34 -12.83 13.54
CA PRO A 135 -4.76 -12.34 12.23
C PRO A 135 -3.91 -12.96 11.11
N VAL A 136 -4.35 -12.77 9.87
CA VAL A 136 -3.53 -13.06 8.69
C VAL A 136 -2.82 -11.78 8.24
N LEU A 137 -1.50 -11.85 8.11
CA LEU A 137 -0.66 -10.71 7.70
C LEU A 137 -0.35 -10.79 6.21
N GLY A 138 -0.55 -9.70 5.49
CA GLY A 138 -0.16 -9.51 4.11
C GLY A 138 1.25 -8.92 4.04
N ALA A 139 2.20 -9.71 3.54
CA ALA A 139 3.58 -9.28 3.38
C ALA A 139 3.91 -8.77 1.97
N GLY A 140 2.93 -8.72 1.05
CA GLY A 140 3.15 -8.21 -0.30
C GLY A 140 2.98 -6.70 -0.40
N PHE A 141 3.89 -6.04 -1.10
CA PHE A 141 3.83 -4.60 -1.36
C PHE A 141 2.68 -4.23 -2.31
N GLY A 142 2.24 -2.96 -2.27
CA GLY A 142 1.33 -2.41 -3.26
C GLY A 142 1.75 -2.72 -4.71
N SER A 143 0.79 -2.82 -5.62
CA SER A 143 0.96 -3.31 -7.01
C SER A 143 1.18 -4.82 -7.18
N THR A 144 1.05 -5.61 -6.11
CA THR A 144 1.00 -7.10 -6.14
C THR A 144 -0.42 -7.68 -6.00
N ALA A 145 -1.45 -6.87 -6.27
CA ALA A 145 -2.86 -7.23 -6.12
C ALA A 145 -3.38 -7.37 -4.66
N THR A 146 -2.74 -6.70 -3.71
CA THR A 146 -3.21 -6.49 -2.31
C THR A 146 -4.69 -6.09 -2.24
N ARG A 147 -5.12 -5.13 -3.07
CA ARG A 147 -6.51 -4.68 -3.14
C ARG A 147 -7.49 -5.76 -3.60
N SER A 148 -7.09 -6.58 -4.57
CA SER A 148 -7.93 -7.70 -5.03
C SER A 148 -8.06 -8.76 -3.93
N LEU A 149 -6.97 -9.06 -3.22
CA LEU A 149 -7.01 -9.94 -2.05
C LEU A 149 -7.89 -9.37 -0.93
N ALA A 150 -7.88 -8.05 -0.71
CA ALA A 150 -8.75 -7.42 0.27
C ALA A 150 -10.24 -7.58 -0.08
N VAL A 151 -10.61 -7.34 -1.34
CA VAL A 151 -11.98 -7.57 -1.82
C VAL A 151 -12.37 -9.04 -1.70
N PHE A 152 -11.46 -9.96 -2.01
CA PHE A 152 -11.71 -11.39 -1.85
C PHE A 152 -11.97 -11.78 -0.39
N GLY A 153 -11.16 -11.28 0.57
CA GLY A 153 -11.40 -11.52 1.99
C GLY A 153 -12.76 -11.01 2.46
N ARG A 154 -13.17 -9.81 2.00
CA ARG A 154 -14.49 -9.25 2.30
C ARG A 154 -15.63 -10.08 1.70
N GLN A 155 -15.47 -10.59 0.47
CA GLN A 155 -16.44 -11.51 -0.14
C GLN A 155 -16.61 -12.81 0.65
N LEU A 156 -15.58 -13.23 1.40
CA LEU A 156 -15.63 -14.38 2.30
C LEU A 156 -16.20 -14.04 3.69
N GLY A 157 -16.64 -12.80 3.93
CA GLY A 157 -17.19 -12.35 5.21
C GLY A 157 -16.15 -11.99 6.26
N LEU A 158 -14.86 -11.88 5.88
CA LEU A 158 -13.79 -11.48 6.79
C LEU A 158 -13.72 -9.95 6.93
N LYS A 159 -13.31 -9.49 8.11
CA LYS A 159 -12.91 -8.10 8.34
C LYS A 159 -11.50 -7.91 7.81
N VAL A 160 -11.33 -7.00 6.86
CA VAL A 160 -10.05 -6.78 6.19
C VAL A 160 -9.61 -5.33 6.29
N HIS A 161 -8.49 -5.12 6.96
CA HIS A 161 -7.72 -3.88 6.88
C HIS A 161 -6.91 -3.88 5.57
N HIS A 162 -6.98 -2.77 4.87
CA HIS A 162 -6.15 -2.46 3.72
C HIS A 162 -5.95 -0.94 3.72
N PHE A 163 -4.76 -0.45 3.35
CA PHE A 163 -4.47 0.98 3.27
C PHE A 163 -5.66 1.81 2.79
N ASP A 164 -6.14 2.70 3.67
CA ASP A 164 -7.15 3.72 3.41
C ASP A 164 -6.63 5.07 3.94
N PRO A 165 -6.63 6.14 3.12
CA PRO A 165 -6.25 7.47 3.61
C PRO A 165 -7.14 8.01 4.74
N LEU A 166 -8.29 7.38 5.01
CA LEU A 166 -9.20 7.70 6.12
C LEU A 166 -9.09 6.70 7.28
N ASP A 167 -8.03 5.90 7.34
CA ASP A 167 -7.75 4.99 8.45
C ASP A 167 -7.62 5.74 9.79
N SER A 168 -7.65 4.99 10.90
CA SER A 168 -7.55 5.60 12.24
C SER A 168 -6.27 6.46 12.38
N PRO A 169 -6.28 7.46 13.28
CA PRO A 169 -5.12 8.32 13.49
C PRO A 169 -3.81 7.55 13.77
N LYS A 170 -3.90 6.36 14.37
CA LYS A 170 -2.73 5.52 14.67
C LYS A 170 -2.11 4.89 13.41
N TRP A 171 -2.91 4.46 12.44
CA TRP A 171 -2.40 3.94 11.17
C TRP A 171 -1.79 5.06 10.32
N SER A 172 -2.42 6.24 10.35
CA SER A 172 -1.87 7.45 9.72
C SER A 172 -0.54 7.85 10.36
N ASP A 173 -0.44 7.84 11.70
CA ASP A 173 0.83 8.08 12.41
C ASP A 173 1.92 7.06 12.02
N LEU A 174 1.54 5.79 11.85
CA LEU A 174 2.48 4.75 11.43
C LEU A 174 2.99 4.98 9.99
N ASP A 175 2.11 5.40 9.08
CA ASP A 175 2.49 5.77 7.71
C ASP A 175 3.39 7.01 7.68
N LEU A 176 3.14 8.01 8.53
CA LEU A 176 4.02 9.16 8.69
C LEU A 176 5.41 8.74 9.17
N ARG A 177 5.51 7.83 10.15
CA ARG A 177 6.78 7.27 10.65
C ARG A 177 7.55 6.46 9.60
N LEU A 178 6.89 5.91 8.58
CA LEU A 178 7.61 5.28 7.45
C LEU A 178 8.32 6.30 6.57
N ASN A 179 7.81 7.52 6.54
CA ASN A 179 8.35 8.61 5.74
C ASN A 179 9.39 9.46 6.50
N THR A 180 9.70 9.15 7.77
CA THR A 180 10.73 9.84 8.56
C THR A 180 12.14 9.37 8.20
N SER A 181 13.15 10.11 8.67
CA SER A 181 14.56 9.81 8.38
C SER A 181 15.07 8.54 9.09
N CYS A 182 16.20 7.99 8.65
CA CYS A 182 16.86 6.85 9.33
C CYS A 182 17.17 7.14 10.81
N SER A 183 17.52 8.38 11.15
CA SER A 183 17.81 8.79 12.53
C SER A 183 16.59 8.69 13.46
N GLU A 184 15.39 8.87 12.91
CA GLU A 184 14.13 8.85 13.67
C GLU A 184 13.50 7.46 13.73
N ARG A 185 14.11 6.46 13.08
CA ARG A 185 13.62 5.06 13.03
C ARG A 185 13.42 4.45 14.42
N HIS A 186 14.15 4.91 15.43
CA HIS A 186 14.02 4.46 16.82
C HIS A 186 12.61 4.75 17.40
N GLN A 187 11.88 5.70 16.85
CA GLN A 187 10.50 6.00 17.27
C GLN A 187 9.55 4.82 17.07
N LEU A 188 9.79 3.98 16.07
CA LEU A 188 9.01 2.76 15.84
C LEU A 188 9.24 1.70 16.94
N ASN A 189 10.35 1.77 17.68
CA ASN A 189 10.56 0.91 18.85
C ASN A 189 9.56 1.23 19.99
N GLN A 190 8.90 2.39 19.94
CA GLN A 190 7.89 2.83 20.90
C GLN A 190 6.46 2.45 20.48
N VAL A 191 6.28 1.88 19.29
CA VAL A 191 4.94 1.50 18.79
C VAL A 191 4.50 0.18 19.40
N ASN A 192 3.23 0.10 19.79
CA ASN A 192 2.62 -1.14 20.25
C ASN A 192 1.89 -1.84 19.09
N PHE A 193 2.64 -2.56 18.25
CA PHE A 193 2.11 -3.27 17.08
C PHE A 193 1.01 -4.29 17.41
N SER A 194 1.10 -4.99 18.54
CA SER A 194 0.02 -5.85 19.04
C SER A 194 -1.29 -5.09 19.20
N GLU A 195 -1.27 -3.89 19.77
CA GLU A 195 -2.47 -3.08 19.95
C GLU A 195 -3.09 -2.65 18.61
N LEU A 196 -2.26 -2.27 17.64
CA LEU A 196 -2.73 -1.92 16.29
C LEU A 196 -3.46 -3.10 15.61
N LEU A 197 -2.95 -4.32 15.76
CA LEU A 197 -3.58 -5.53 15.25
C LEU A 197 -4.94 -5.82 15.93
N HIS A 198 -5.09 -5.48 17.21
CA HIS A 198 -6.32 -5.76 17.96
C HIS A 198 -7.39 -4.70 17.80
N GLU A 199 -7.01 -3.43 17.76
CA GLU A 199 -7.93 -2.29 17.81
C GLU A 199 -8.92 -2.28 16.64
N THR A 200 -8.46 -2.69 15.46
CA THR A 200 -9.33 -2.74 14.26
C THR A 200 -10.28 -3.93 14.28
N GLY A 201 -9.97 -4.96 15.09
CA GLY A 201 -10.66 -6.24 15.08
C GLY A 201 -10.67 -6.92 13.71
N SER A 202 -9.68 -6.64 12.86
CA SER A 202 -9.58 -7.21 11.51
C SER A 202 -9.01 -8.62 11.54
N ASP A 203 -9.54 -9.49 10.69
CA ASP A 203 -9.04 -10.85 10.50
C ASP A 203 -7.82 -10.90 9.56
N VAL A 204 -7.71 -9.93 8.64
CA VAL A 204 -6.66 -9.84 7.63
C VAL A 204 -6.15 -8.41 7.50
N PHE A 205 -4.83 -8.23 7.42
CA PHE A 205 -4.18 -6.93 7.22
C PHE A 205 -3.33 -6.96 5.96
N LEU A 206 -3.52 -6.02 5.03
CA LEU A 206 -2.88 -6.00 3.71
C LEU A 206 -2.37 -4.61 3.34
N ASP A 207 -1.45 -4.55 2.38
CA ASP A 207 -0.87 -3.31 1.80
C ASP A 207 -0.12 -2.45 2.84
N THR A 208 0.24 -1.21 2.48
CA THR A 208 0.95 -0.29 3.39
C THR A 208 0.15 -0.01 4.68
N PRO A 209 0.77 0.01 5.86
CA PRO A 209 2.21 -0.14 6.15
C PRO A 209 2.67 -1.59 6.44
N MET A 210 1.85 -2.60 6.14
CA MET A 210 2.11 -3.99 6.55
C MET A 210 3.36 -4.60 5.93
N ALA A 211 3.63 -4.33 4.65
CA ALA A 211 4.80 -4.89 3.98
C ALA A 211 6.09 -4.20 4.44
N GLU A 212 6.04 -2.88 4.62
CA GLU A 212 7.12 -2.01 5.08
C GLU A 212 7.50 -2.29 6.55
N LEU A 213 6.56 -2.77 7.37
CA LEU A 213 6.77 -3.08 8.79
C LEU A 213 6.48 -4.55 9.12
N PHE A 214 6.65 -5.42 8.13
CA PHE A 214 6.32 -6.84 8.23
C PHE A 214 6.99 -7.50 9.44
N LEU A 215 8.28 -7.23 9.66
CA LEU A 215 9.01 -7.81 10.79
C LEU A 215 8.42 -7.39 12.14
N ASP A 216 7.95 -6.15 12.28
CA ASP A 216 7.34 -5.69 13.53
C ASP A 216 6.00 -6.36 13.80
N PHE A 217 5.13 -6.43 12.78
CA PHE A 217 3.83 -7.08 12.91
C PHE A 217 3.97 -8.59 13.15
N PHE A 218 4.93 -9.23 12.49
CA PHE A 218 5.18 -10.66 12.67
C PHE A 218 5.80 -10.95 14.05
N ALA A 219 6.73 -10.14 14.53
CA ALA A 219 7.26 -10.26 15.90
C ALA A 219 6.18 -10.04 16.97
N ALA A 220 5.24 -9.13 16.73
CA ALA A 220 4.10 -8.91 17.63
C ALA A 220 3.08 -10.07 17.62
N SER A 221 3.03 -10.85 16.54
CA SER A 221 2.09 -11.97 16.37
C SER A 221 2.71 -13.17 15.63
N PRO A 222 3.67 -13.89 16.25
CA PRO A 222 4.45 -14.94 15.56
C PRO A 222 3.62 -16.19 15.20
N SER A 223 2.41 -16.33 15.73
CA SER A 223 1.47 -17.39 15.37
C SER A 223 0.61 -17.05 14.15
N SER A 224 0.67 -15.81 13.66
CA SER A 224 -0.08 -15.36 12.48
C SER A 224 0.29 -16.17 11.25
N LYS A 225 -0.71 -16.37 10.37
CA LYS A 225 -0.43 -16.80 9.01
C LYS A 225 -0.03 -15.60 8.17
N VAL A 226 0.75 -15.83 7.13
CA VAL A 226 1.26 -14.80 6.23
C VAL A 226 0.87 -15.13 4.79
N ILE A 227 0.31 -14.15 4.09
CA ILE A 227 0.13 -14.21 2.63
C ILE A 227 1.17 -13.29 1.99
N LEU A 228 2.00 -13.85 1.11
CA LEU A 228 2.94 -13.11 0.29
C LEU A 228 2.37 -13.02 -1.14
N THR A 229 1.81 -11.86 -1.50
CA THR A 229 1.37 -11.60 -2.87
C THR A 229 2.54 -11.25 -3.76
N LEU A 230 2.60 -11.88 -4.94
CA LEU A 230 3.75 -11.85 -5.83
C LEU A 230 3.42 -11.17 -7.15
N ARG A 231 4.49 -10.73 -7.81
CA ARG A 231 4.55 -10.27 -9.19
C ARG A 231 5.99 -10.43 -9.66
N ASP A 232 6.21 -10.60 -10.97
CA ASP A 232 7.53 -10.44 -11.56
C ASP A 232 8.16 -9.11 -11.09
N SER A 233 9.39 -9.17 -10.59
CA SER A 233 10.03 -8.05 -9.88
C SER A 233 10.26 -6.84 -10.79
N LYS A 234 10.68 -7.08 -12.03
CA LYS A 234 10.88 -6.04 -13.03
C LYS A 234 9.56 -5.41 -13.44
N GLN A 235 8.51 -6.21 -13.67
CA GLN A 235 7.17 -5.70 -13.95
C GLN A 235 6.58 -4.94 -12.76
N TRP A 236 6.84 -5.38 -11.53
CA TRP A 236 6.45 -4.67 -10.31
C TRP A 236 7.13 -3.31 -10.26
N ALA A 237 8.46 -3.24 -10.42
CA ALA A 237 9.23 -2.01 -10.37
C ALA A 237 8.77 -1.01 -11.43
N LEU A 238 8.64 -1.45 -12.69
CA LEU A 238 8.11 -0.63 -13.79
C LEU A 238 6.72 -0.08 -13.48
N ARG A 239 5.81 -0.91 -12.95
CA ARG A 239 4.45 -0.48 -12.59
C ARG A 239 4.48 0.51 -11.43
N ARG A 240 5.27 0.25 -10.40
CA ARG A 240 5.30 1.05 -9.18
C ARG A 240 5.93 2.41 -9.45
N LEU A 241 7.11 2.46 -10.08
CA LEU A 241 7.76 3.71 -10.51
C LEU A 241 6.86 4.55 -11.42
N LYS A 242 6.12 3.93 -12.34
CA LYS A 242 5.23 4.67 -13.24
C LYS A 242 4.06 5.37 -12.52
N ASN A 243 3.46 4.72 -11.51
CA ASN A 243 2.20 5.22 -10.92
C ASN A 243 2.36 5.77 -9.50
N PHE A 244 3.49 5.49 -8.87
CA PHE A 244 3.79 5.74 -7.46
C PHE A 244 5.30 5.97 -7.30
N ALA A 245 5.89 6.84 -8.14
CA ALA A 245 7.32 7.16 -8.09
C ALA A 245 7.72 7.69 -6.71
N ASP A 246 6.80 8.40 -6.05
CA ASP A 246 6.97 8.91 -4.71
C ASP A 246 6.61 7.87 -3.64
N ALA A 247 6.34 6.60 -3.92
CA ALA A 247 6.14 5.64 -2.82
C ALA A 247 7.47 5.31 -2.11
N PRO A 248 7.43 4.87 -0.85
CA PRO A 248 8.59 4.30 -0.18
C PRO A 248 9.22 3.15 -0.97
N VAL A 249 10.54 3.00 -0.88
CA VAL A 249 11.26 1.85 -1.46
C VAL A 249 10.80 0.54 -0.77
N PRO A 250 10.81 -0.61 -1.46
CA PRO A 250 10.20 -1.86 -0.98
C PRO A 250 11.10 -2.59 0.01
N VAL A 251 11.40 -1.96 1.14
CA VAL A 251 12.26 -2.47 2.21
C VAL A 251 11.58 -2.32 3.57
N GLN A 252 12.00 -3.12 4.54
CA GLN A 252 11.63 -2.96 5.94
C GLN A 252 12.06 -1.58 6.48
N SER A 253 11.13 -0.81 7.06
CA SER A 253 11.42 0.53 7.61
C SER A 253 12.21 1.41 6.63
N SER A 254 11.61 1.73 5.48
CA SER A 254 12.21 2.48 4.35
C SER A 254 12.96 3.76 4.73
N CYS A 255 12.60 4.39 5.84
CA CYS A 255 13.26 5.59 6.38
C CYS A 255 13.41 6.72 5.38
N GLY A 256 12.29 7.06 4.76
CA GLY A 256 12.22 8.18 3.84
C GLY A 256 12.91 7.94 2.51
N HIS A 257 13.52 6.78 2.26
CA HIS A 257 13.97 6.41 0.92
C HIS A 257 12.75 6.24 0.01
N ARG A 258 12.77 6.93 -1.13
CA ARG A 258 11.68 7.01 -2.12
C ARG A 258 12.07 6.28 -3.40
N LEU A 259 11.08 5.74 -4.11
CA LEU A 259 11.30 4.96 -5.33
C LEU A 259 11.90 5.79 -6.48
N ASP A 260 11.52 7.05 -6.61
CA ASP A 260 12.03 7.98 -7.63
C ASP A 260 13.56 8.22 -7.56
N SER A 261 14.19 7.85 -6.45
CA SER A 261 15.64 7.86 -6.29
C SER A 261 16.36 6.61 -6.84
N LEU A 262 15.62 5.60 -7.30
CA LEU A 262 16.15 4.31 -7.74
C LEU A 262 15.98 4.05 -9.24
N SER A 263 16.89 3.23 -9.79
CA SER A 263 16.67 2.58 -11.08
C SER A 263 15.61 1.48 -10.98
N VAL A 264 15.05 1.08 -12.12
CA VAL A 264 14.12 -0.06 -12.21
C VAL A 264 14.76 -1.33 -11.66
N GLU A 265 16.02 -1.58 -11.98
CA GLU A 265 16.79 -2.74 -11.55
C GLU A 265 17.01 -2.75 -10.03
N ALA A 266 17.40 -1.61 -9.45
CA ALA A 266 17.58 -1.50 -8.00
C ALA A 266 16.25 -1.68 -7.26
N ALA A 267 15.16 -1.08 -7.76
CA ALA A 267 13.83 -1.25 -7.17
C ALA A 267 13.34 -2.71 -7.26
N ALA A 268 13.58 -3.39 -8.40
CA ALA A 268 13.24 -4.80 -8.57
C ALA A 268 14.05 -5.70 -7.62
N GLN A 269 15.35 -5.45 -7.47
CA GLN A 269 16.22 -6.21 -6.58
C GLN A 269 15.84 -6.03 -5.10
N LEU A 270 15.54 -4.81 -4.65
CA LEU A 270 15.04 -4.57 -3.28
C LEU A 270 13.72 -5.31 -3.02
N PHE A 271 12.81 -5.30 -4.00
CA PHE A 271 11.55 -6.02 -3.92
C PHE A 271 11.75 -7.55 -3.83
N GLU A 272 12.71 -8.11 -4.56
CA GLU A 272 13.09 -9.52 -4.44
C GLU A 272 13.72 -9.84 -3.08
N SER A 273 14.60 -8.99 -2.56
CA SER A 273 15.22 -9.14 -1.24
C SER A 273 14.16 -9.22 -0.14
N HIS A 274 13.11 -8.40 -0.20
CA HIS A 274 11.99 -8.51 0.72
C HIS A 274 11.24 -9.84 0.60
N GLN A 275 10.98 -10.33 -0.61
CA GLN A 275 10.32 -11.64 -0.77
C GLN A 275 11.18 -12.78 -0.21
N LYS A 276 12.50 -12.75 -0.41
CA LYS A 276 13.43 -13.72 0.19
C LYS A 276 13.37 -13.66 1.71
N LEU A 277 13.38 -12.46 2.29
CA LEU A 277 13.25 -12.25 3.73
C LEU A 277 11.98 -12.93 4.26
N VAL A 278 10.82 -12.66 3.66
CA VAL A 278 9.54 -13.24 4.10
C VAL A 278 9.57 -14.76 4.03
N ARG A 279 10.08 -15.35 2.93
CA ARG A 279 10.22 -16.81 2.78
C ARG A 279 11.14 -17.43 3.83
N CYS A 280 12.20 -16.72 4.19
CA CYS A 280 13.20 -17.20 5.14
C CYS A 280 12.69 -17.11 6.59
N VAL A 281 12.03 -16.01 6.94
CA VAL A 281 11.55 -15.75 8.31
C VAL A 281 10.28 -16.52 8.64
N VAL A 282 9.35 -16.69 7.69
CA VAL A 282 8.05 -17.32 7.96
C VAL A 282 8.12 -18.84 7.82
N PRO A 283 7.74 -19.61 8.86
CA PRO A 283 7.60 -21.06 8.74
C PRO A 283 6.73 -21.47 7.54
N PRO A 284 7.12 -22.47 6.73
CA PRO A 284 6.39 -22.83 5.50
C PRO A 284 4.90 -23.15 5.70
N LYS A 285 4.51 -23.68 6.87
CA LYS A 285 3.10 -23.96 7.20
C LYS A 285 2.26 -22.71 7.45
N GLN A 286 2.91 -21.59 7.80
CA GLN A 286 2.29 -20.29 8.00
C GLN A 286 2.35 -19.41 6.75
N LEU A 287 2.99 -19.83 5.66
CA LEU A 287 3.16 -19.01 4.46
C LEU A 287 2.27 -19.50 3.31
N LEU A 288 1.55 -18.58 2.66
CA LEU A 288 0.91 -18.79 1.36
C LEU A 288 1.41 -17.75 0.37
N GLU A 289 2.06 -18.22 -0.69
CA GLU A 289 2.41 -17.38 -1.84
C GLU A 289 1.25 -17.31 -2.84
N VAL A 290 0.95 -16.11 -3.30
CA VAL A 290 -0.17 -15.84 -4.22
C VAL A 290 0.32 -14.98 -5.38
N ASN A 291 0.46 -15.57 -6.56
CA ASN A 291 0.76 -14.85 -7.79
C ASN A 291 -0.48 -14.85 -8.70
N VAL A 292 -1.10 -13.70 -8.87
CA VAL A 292 -2.30 -13.55 -9.72
C VAL A 292 -1.97 -13.24 -11.18
N PHE A 293 -0.69 -13.06 -11.50
CA PHE A 293 -0.19 -12.65 -12.82
C PHE A 293 0.28 -13.85 -13.65
N ASP A 294 0.71 -14.95 -13.01
CA ASP A 294 1.36 -16.08 -13.69
C ASP A 294 0.43 -17.30 -13.92
N GLY A 295 -0.89 -17.09 -14.03
CA GLY A 295 -1.82 -18.11 -14.54
C GLY A 295 -3.03 -18.42 -13.64
N ALA A 296 -3.36 -19.71 -13.53
CA ALA A 296 -4.59 -20.18 -12.89
C ALA A 296 -4.51 -20.06 -11.36
N LEU A 297 -5.27 -19.11 -10.81
CA LEU A 297 -5.35 -18.87 -9.38
C LEU A 297 -6.33 -19.84 -8.70
N ASN A 298 -5.86 -20.52 -7.65
CA ASN A 298 -6.72 -21.39 -6.84
C ASN A 298 -7.35 -20.61 -5.69
N SER A 299 -8.48 -19.94 -5.93
CA SER A 299 -9.19 -19.15 -4.92
C SER A 299 -9.65 -19.99 -3.73
N THR A 300 -10.00 -21.26 -3.94
CA THR A 300 -10.35 -22.19 -2.84
C THR A 300 -9.18 -22.43 -1.89
N LYS A 301 -7.94 -22.51 -2.39
CA LYS A 301 -6.73 -22.62 -1.54
C LYS A 301 -6.56 -21.37 -0.69
N ILE A 302 -6.77 -20.19 -1.27
CA ILE A 302 -6.69 -18.91 -0.55
C ILE A 302 -7.76 -18.84 0.55
N ALA A 303 -9.01 -19.16 0.23
CA ALA A 303 -10.10 -19.16 1.21
C ALA A 303 -9.83 -20.09 2.41
N ARG A 304 -9.39 -21.33 2.15
CA ARG A 304 -9.02 -22.29 3.21
C ARG A 304 -7.86 -21.79 4.08
N PHE A 305 -6.87 -21.15 3.45
CA PHE A 305 -5.74 -20.58 4.18
C PHE A 305 -6.19 -19.46 5.13
N LEU A 306 -7.14 -18.64 4.68
CA LEU A 306 -7.83 -17.61 5.47
C LEU A 306 -8.81 -18.20 6.52
N GLY A 307 -8.90 -19.53 6.66
CA GLY A 307 -9.77 -20.17 7.64
C GLY A 307 -11.23 -20.30 7.21
N VAL A 308 -11.55 -19.97 5.95
CA VAL A 308 -12.91 -20.06 5.41
C VAL A 308 -13.03 -21.30 4.53
N LYS A 309 -14.08 -22.10 4.77
CA LYS A 309 -14.46 -23.21 3.90
C LYS A 309 -15.69 -22.80 3.09
N PRO A 310 -15.53 -22.25 1.87
CA PRO A 310 -16.68 -21.80 1.11
C PRO A 310 -17.46 -23.00 0.57
N ASP A 311 -18.79 -22.95 0.67
CA ASP A 311 -19.70 -24.00 0.15
C ASP A 311 -19.84 -23.96 -1.38
N PHE A 312 -19.41 -22.85 -1.99
CA PHE A 312 -19.44 -22.62 -3.44
C PHE A 312 -18.13 -22.00 -3.91
N TYR A 313 -17.92 -22.00 -5.23
CA TYR A 313 -16.77 -21.34 -5.83
C TYR A 313 -16.89 -19.81 -5.70
N VAL A 314 -15.93 -19.19 -5.03
CA VAL A 314 -15.82 -17.72 -4.96
C VAL A 314 -14.75 -17.29 -5.98
N PRO A 315 -15.11 -16.56 -7.05
CA PRO A 315 -14.14 -16.08 -8.02
C PRO A 315 -13.22 -15.05 -7.36
N PHE A 316 -11.93 -15.11 -7.68
CA PHE A 316 -11.01 -14.09 -7.19
C PHE A 316 -11.20 -12.79 -7.98
N PRO A 317 -11.46 -11.66 -7.32
CA PRO A 317 -11.77 -10.41 -7.99
C PRO A 317 -10.52 -9.85 -8.70
N ARG A 318 -10.72 -9.18 -9.83
CA ARG A 318 -9.67 -8.47 -10.56
C ARG A 318 -9.95 -6.96 -10.48
N VAL A 319 -9.47 -6.34 -9.39
CA VAL A 319 -9.72 -4.92 -9.12
C VAL A 319 -8.51 -4.10 -9.55
N ALA A 320 -8.69 -3.21 -10.52
CA ALA A 320 -7.68 -2.24 -10.92
C ALA A 320 -7.62 -1.06 -9.92
N SER A 321 -6.43 -0.52 -9.69
CA SER A 321 -6.16 0.54 -8.71
C SER A 321 -6.52 1.96 -9.18
N HIS A 322 -7.07 2.14 -10.37
CA HIS A 322 -7.32 3.47 -10.93
C HIS A 322 -8.82 3.70 -11.10
N PHE A 323 -9.36 4.53 -10.20
CA PHE A 323 -10.58 5.32 -10.42
C PHE A 323 -11.89 4.55 -10.68
N GLY A 324 -12.38 3.85 -9.67
CA GLY A 324 -13.78 3.37 -9.70
C GLY A 324 -14.43 3.13 -8.34
N PHE A 325 -13.69 3.18 -7.22
CA PHE A 325 -14.23 2.77 -5.92
C PHE A 325 -15.21 3.77 -5.28
N GLU A 326 -15.23 5.05 -5.70
CA GLU A 326 -16.21 6.01 -5.19
C GLU A 326 -17.66 5.66 -5.58
N THR A 327 -17.89 4.78 -6.56
CA THR A 327 -19.25 4.41 -6.98
C THR A 327 -19.83 3.18 -6.27
N TRP A 328 -19.00 2.35 -5.62
CA TRP A 328 -19.48 1.08 -5.04
C TRP A 328 -20.18 1.25 -3.67
N HIS A 329 -19.85 2.29 -2.89
CA HIS A 329 -20.42 2.47 -1.55
C HIS A 329 -21.80 3.15 -1.52
N ARG A 330 -22.39 3.55 -2.66
CA ARG A 330 -23.71 4.22 -2.68
C ARG A 330 -24.85 3.43 -3.34
N GLY A 331 -24.62 2.24 -3.87
CA GLY A 331 -25.67 1.54 -4.60
C GLY A 331 -25.47 0.04 -4.69
N SER A 332 -25.80 -0.69 -3.61
CA SER A 332 -26.50 -1.99 -3.65
C SER A 332 -26.44 -2.66 -2.28
N ILE A 333 -27.31 -2.22 -1.38
CA ILE A 333 -28.09 -3.12 -0.53
C ILE A 333 -29.53 -2.57 -0.61
N ARG A 334 -30.28 -3.09 -1.57
CA ARG A 334 -31.74 -3.15 -1.54
C ARG A 334 -32.16 -4.52 -2.04
#